data_AF-A0AAW3V1X1-F1
#
_entry.id   AF-A0AAW3V1X1-F1
#
_cell.length_a   1.000
_cell.length_b   1.000
_cell.length_c   1.000
_cell.angle_alpha   90.00
_cell.angle_beta   90.00
_cell.angle_gamma   90.00
#
_symmetry.space_group_name_H-M   'P 1'
#
loop_
_entity.id
_entity.type
_entity.pdbx_description
1 polymer ?
#
loop_
_entity_poly.entity_id
_entity_poly.type
_entity_poly.pdbx_seq_one_letter_code
_entity_poly.pdbx_strand_id
1 'polypeptide(L)'
;MSRQFNRSLSSSRTFRVAASFDRLFLGLLDVLASLNLLSVVLFPAGLGALFVIGGCVYEQSAQAHMLHGGGLAALDAYLALVQSHQLSLGEFLVASVTGHCYAVSAVWQGIGFWLVFVVAPLCMVFTVLARIEVRFAGRRAVAVVDGRRAEVVFP
;
A
#
# COMPACT_ATOMS: atom_id res chain seq x y z
N MET A 1 -14.56 -49.90 -7.45
CA MET A 1 -13.49 -49.16 -8.15
C MET A 1 -13.43 -47.65 -7.85
N SER A 2 -14.40 -47.04 -7.15
CA SER A 2 -14.40 -45.58 -6.87
C SER A 2 -13.40 -45.10 -5.81
N ARG A 3 -12.94 -45.98 -4.90
CA ARG A 3 -12.02 -45.59 -3.79
C ARG A 3 -10.57 -45.35 -4.23
N GLN A 4 -10.12 -45.96 -5.32
CA GLN A 4 -8.74 -45.75 -5.83
C GLN A 4 -8.62 -44.45 -6.63
N PHE A 5 -9.68 -44.03 -7.31
CA PHE A 5 -9.70 -42.78 -8.08
C PHE A 5 -9.61 -41.54 -7.18
N ASN A 6 -10.30 -41.56 -6.03
CA ASN A 6 -10.19 -40.48 -5.02
C ASN A 6 -8.79 -40.36 -4.38
N ARG A 7 -8.03 -41.46 -4.27
CA ARG A 7 -6.64 -41.42 -3.77
C ARG A 7 -5.65 -40.87 -4.79
N SER A 8 -5.93 -41.01 -6.09
CA SER A 8 -5.07 -40.51 -7.17
C SER A 8 -5.07 -38.97 -7.25
N LEU A 9 -6.23 -38.34 -7.07
CA LEU A 9 -6.36 -36.87 -7.07
C LEU A 9 -5.68 -36.20 -5.85
N SER A 10 -5.76 -36.86 -4.68
CA SER A 10 -5.10 -36.43 -3.42
C SER A 10 -3.57 -36.56 -3.43
N SER A 11 -2.99 -37.31 -4.38
CA SER A 11 -1.54 -37.61 -4.46
C SER A 11 -0.77 -36.59 -5.31
N SER A 12 -1.47 -35.78 -6.10
CA SER A 12 -0.84 -34.82 -7.01
C SER A 12 -0.11 -33.73 -6.23
N ARG A 13 1.14 -33.43 -6.62
CA ARG A 13 1.95 -32.33 -6.04
C ARG A 13 1.19 -31.00 -6.08
N THR A 14 0.32 -30.80 -7.07
CA THR A 14 -0.56 -29.65 -7.24
C THR A 14 -1.57 -29.49 -6.10
N PHE A 15 -2.16 -30.57 -5.58
CA PHE A 15 -3.08 -30.48 -4.42
C PHE A 15 -2.36 -30.07 -3.13
N ARG A 16 -1.14 -30.58 -2.90
CA ARG A 16 -0.31 -30.17 -1.76
C ARG A 16 0.14 -28.71 -1.87
N VAL A 17 0.54 -28.26 -3.06
CA VAL A 17 0.93 -26.86 -3.29
C VAL A 17 -0.26 -25.93 -3.09
N ALA A 18 -1.44 -26.28 -3.60
CA ALA A 18 -2.66 -25.51 -3.39
C ALA A 18 -3.03 -25.42 -1.91
N ALA A 19 -2.97 -26.53 -1.17
CA ALA A 19 -3.25 -26.55 0.27
C ALA A 19 -2.20 -25.77 1.10
N SER A 20 -0.92 -25.80 0.71
CA SER A 20 0.12 -24.99 1.34
C SER A 20 -0.07 -23.50 1.07
N PHE A 21 -0.45 -23.14 -0.16
CA PHE A 21 -0.77 -21.76 -0.52
C PHE A 21 -1.96 -21.22 0.28
N ASP A 22 -3.02 -22.03 0.41
CA ASP A 22 -4.23 -21.65 1.14
C ASP A 22 -3.93 -21.39 2.63
N ARG A 23 -3.07 -22.20 3.26
CA ARG A 23 -2.62 -21.97 4.64
C ARG A 23 -1.79 -20.70 4.80
N LEU A 24 -0.87 -20.44 3.87
CA LEU A 24 -0.06 -19.20 3.90
C LEU A 24 -0.94 -17.97 3.69
N PHE A 25 -1.91 -18.06 2.78
CA PHE A 25 -2.85 -17.00 2.48
C PHE A 25 -3.76 -16.69 3.67
N LEU A 26 -4.36 -17.70 4.30
CA LEU A 26 -5.16 -17.54 5.52
C LEU A 26 -4.32 -16.98 6.68
N GLY A 27 -3.09 -17.48 6.87
CA GLY A 27 -2.19 -16.94 7.88
C GLY A 27 -1.83 -15.47 7.65
N LEU A 28 -1.63 -15.06 6.39
CA LEU A 28 -1.42 -13.66 6.03
C LEU A 28 -2.66 -12.80 6.35
N LEU A 29 -3.86 -13.29 6.02
CA LEU A 29 -5.11 -12.59 6.30
C LEU A 29 -5.35 -12.40 7.81
N ASP A 30 -5.05 -13.40 8.63
CA ASP A 30 -5.16 -13.30 10.09
C ASP A 30 -4.18 -12.25 10.65
N VAL A 31 -2.94 -12.24 10.16
CA VAL A 31 -1.96 -11.20 10.53
C VAL A 31 -2.47 -9.83 10.14
N LEU A 32 -2.90 -9.63 8.89
CA LEU A 32 -3.45 -8.36 8.40
C LEU A 32 -4.67 -7.92 9.21
N ALA A 33 -5.57 -8.84 9.53
CA ALA A 33 -6.78 -8.57 10.31
C ALA A 33 -6.47 -8.18 11.75
N SER A 34 -5.40 -8.73 12.33
CA SER A 34 -4.94 -8.44 13.69
C SER A 34 -4.32 -7.04 13.85
N LEU A 35 -3.87 -6.42 12.75
CA LEU A 35 -3.27 -5.09 12.80
C LEU A 35 -4.28 -4.02 13.24
N ASN A 36 -3.81 -3.06 14.02
CA ASN A 36 -4.61 -1.90 14.39
C ASN A 36 -4.81 -0.99 13.17
N LEU A 37 -6.07 -0.77 12.77
CA LEU A 37 -6.44 0.08 11.62
C LEU A 37 -5.80 1.47 11.72
N LEU A 38 -5.77 2.04 12.93
CA LEU A 38 -5.22 3.37 13.14
C LEU A 38 -3.71 3.39 12.87
N SER A 39 -2.96 2.38 13.32
CA SER A 39 -1.52 2.27 13.07
C SER A 39 -1.22 2.02 11.59
N VAL A 40 -2.03 1.21 10.91
CA VAL A 40 -1.90 0.89 9.48
C VAL A 40 -2.04 2.12 8.60
N VAL A 41 -2.86 3.08 9.01
CA VAL A 41 -3.02 4.36 8.29
C VAL A 41 -1.99 5.39 8.74
N LEU A 42 -1.79 5.55 10.05
CA LEU A 42 -0.92 6.60 10.58
C LEU A 42 0.55 6.39 10.24
N PHE A 43 1.02 5.15 10.15
CA PHE A 43 2.43 4.90 9.83
C PHE A 43 2.80 5.38 8.42
N PRO A 44 2.15 4.92 7.34
CA PRO A 44 2.43 5.43 6.00
C PRO A 44 2.05 6.91 5.84
N ALA A 45 0.96 7.38 6.44
CA ALA A 45 0.58 8.79 6.35
C ALA A 45 1.59 9.71 7.08
N GLY A 46 2.06 9.31 8.26
CA GLY A 46 3.07 10.04 9.02
C GLY A 46 4.42 10.07 8.31
N LEU A 47 4.85 8.93 7.76
CA LEU A 47 6.05 8.87 6.94
C LEU A 47 5.93 9.74 5.68
N GLY A 48 4.77 9.70 5.02
CA GLY A 48 4.49 10.54 3.87
C GLY A 48 4.52 12.04 4.21
N ALA A 49 3.94 12.45 5.35
CA ALA A 49 4.00 13.82 5.82
C ALA A 49 5.45 14.29 6.08
N LEU A 50 6.29 13.43 6.65
CA LEU A 50 7.72 13.75 6.84
C LEU A 50 8.43 13.98 5.51
N PHE A 51 8.14 13.19 4.47
CA PHE A 51 8.69 13.40 3.14
C PHE A 51 8.22 14.69 2.48
N VAL A 52 6.94 15.06 2.63
CA VAL A 52 6.43 16.34 2.12
C VAL A 52 7.13 17.51 2.81
N ILE A 53 7.19 17.49 4.15
CA ILE A 53 7.85 18.55 4.93
C ILE A 53 9.34 18.64 4.57
N GLY A 54 10.03 17.50 4.51
CA GLY A 54 11.43 17.43 4.10
C GLY A 54 11.66 17.96 2.69
N GLY A 55 10.74 17.65 1.76
CA GLY A 55 10.72 18.21 0.42
C GLY A 55 10.60 19.73 0.42
N CYS A 56 9.68 20.29 1.21
CA CYS A 56 9.53 21.75 1.35
C CYS A 56 10.80 22.43 1.92
N VAL A 57 11.44 21.81 2.91
CA VAL A 57 12.70 22.31 3.48
C VAL A 57 13.82 22.26 2.45
N TYR A 58 13.92 21.17 1.69
CA TYR A 58 14.90 21.01 0.63
C TYR A 58 14.70 22.06 -0.49
N GLU A 59 13.46 22.32 -0.86
CA GLU A 59 13.07 23.34 -1.84
C GLU A 59 13.54 24.74 -1.41
N GLN A 60 13.30 25.11 -0.15
CA GLN A 60 13.78 26.39 0.40
C GLN A 60 15.31 26.49 0.40
N SER A 61 15.99 25.39 0.73
CA SER A 61 17.45 25.33 0.68
C SER A 61 17.98 25.50 -0.75
N ALA A 62 17.34 24.86 -1.73
CA ALA A 62 17.70 25.00 -3.14
C ALA A 62 17.50 26.44 -3.64
N GLN A 63 16.39 27.09 -3.28
CA GLN A 63 16.12 28.49 -3.62
C GLN A 63 17.16 29.43 -3.00
N ALA A 64 17.55 29.21 -1.74
CA ALA A 64 18.62 29.98 -1.10
C ALA A 64 19.97 29.79 -1.83
N HIS A 65 20.27 28.57 -2.27
CA HIS A 65 21.48 28.28 -3.03
C HIS A 65 21.48 28.99 -4.40
N MET A 66 20.34 29.00 -5.11
CA MET A 66 20.17 29.76 -6.36
C MET A 66 20.33 31.26 -6.15
N LEU A 67 19.79 31.80 -5.05
CA LEU A 67 19.93 33.21 -4.72
C LEU A 67 21.40 33.59 -4.45
N HIS A 68 22.14 32.76 -3.73
CA HIS A 68 23.55 33.01 -3.43
C HIS A 68 24.47 32.80 -4.64
N GLY A 69 24.19 31.80 -5.49
CA GLY A 69 25.03 31.47 -6.64
C GLY A 69 24.70 32.26 -7.91
N GLY A 70 23.43 32.52 -8.17
CA GLY A 70 22.92 33.14 -9.41
C GLY A 70 22.19 34.47 -9.22
N GLY A 71 22.05 34.94 -7.97
CA GLY A 71 21.35 36.19 -7.66
C GLY A 71 19.83 36.10 -7.85
N LEU A 72 19.17 37.27 -7.75
CA LEU A 72 17.71 37.37 -7.84
C LEU A 72 17.16 36.92 -9.20
N ALA A 73 17.88 37.17 -10.29
CA ALA A 73 17.43 36.82 -11.64
C ALA A 73 17.31 35.29 -11.85
N ALA A 74 18.23 34.51 -11.26
CA ALA A 74 18.17 33.05 -11.33
C ALA A 74 16.99 32.49 -10.52
N LEU A 75 16.76 33.05 -9.32
CA LEU A 75 15.61 32.67 -8.50
C LEU A 75 14.29 33.02 -9.18
N ASP A 76 14.18 34.20 -9.79
CA ASP A 76 12.97 34.64 -10.48
C ASP A 76 12.66 33.78 -11.71
N ALA A 77 13.69 33.44 -12.51
CA ALA A 77 13.53 32.50 -13.63
C ALA A 77 13.06 31.11 -13.18
N TYR A 78 13.58 30.61 -12.06
CA TYR A 78 13.13 29.35 -11.46
C TYR A 78 11.67 29.42 -11.01
N LEU A 79 11.29 30.46 -10.26
CA LEU A 79 9.93 30.63 -9.77
C LEU A 79 8.93 30.79 -10.92
N ALA A 80 9.29 31.55 -11.96
CA ALA A 80 8.48 31.70 -13.16
C ALA A 80 8.27 30.35 -13.88
N LEU A 81 9.31 29.51 -13.97
CA LEU A 81 9.22 28.18 -14.55
C LEU A 81 8.26 27.29 -13.75
N VAL A 82 8.41 27.24 -12.42
CA VAL A 82 7.52 26.42 -11.56
C VAL A 82 6.09 26.93 -11.60
N GLN A 83 5.87 28.26 -11.58
CA GLN A 83 4.53 28.85 -11.66
C GLN A 83 3.85 28.63 -13.00
N SER A 84 4.61 28.54 -14.09
CA SER A 84 4.05 28.22 -15.42
C SER A 84 3.48 26.81 -15.51
N HIS A 85 3.83 25.93 -14.56
CA HIS A 85 3.46 24.52 -14.55
C HIS A 85 2.74 24.13 -13.26
N GLN A 86 1.59 24.77 -13.01
CA GLN A 86 0.70 24.38 -11.91
C GLN A 86 -0.08 23.12 -12.28
N LEU A 87 0.39 21.98 -11.79
CA LEU A 87 -0.26 20.69 -11.96
C LEU A 87 -1.33 20.50 -10.87
N SER A 88 -2.44 19.86 -11.23
CA SER A 88 -3.37 19.34 -10.22
C SER A 88 -2.69 18.26 -9.37
N LEU A 89 -3.23 17.97 -8.17
CA LEU A 89 -2.63 16.97 -7.27
C LEU A 89 -2.46 15.59 -7.93
N GLY A 90 -3.44 15.16 -8.74
CA GLY A 90 -3.37 13.89 -9.46
C GLY A 90 -2.27 13.87 -10.53
N GLU A 91 -2.15 14.97 -11.29
CA GLU A 91 -1.09 15.10 -12.29
C GLU A 91 0.28 15.23 -11.64
N PHE A 92 0.39 15.94 -10.52
CA PHE A 92 1.60 16.05 -9.73
C PHE A 92 2.06 14.69 -9.21
N LEU A 93 1.15 13.85 -8.72
CA LEU A 93 1.48 12.48 -8.28
C LEU A 93 2.15 11.69 -9.41
N VAL A 94 1.67 11.79 -10.64
CA VAL A 94 2.25 11.07 -11.79
C VAL A 94 3.53 11.75 -12.30
N ALA A 95 3.52 13.06 -12.44
CA ALA A 95 4.65 13.84 -12.92
C ALA A 95 5.87 13.75 -11.98
N SER A 96 5.63 13.63 -10.67
CA SER A 96 6.69 13.52 -9.66
C SER A 96 7.50 12.23 -9.77
N VAL A 97 6.89 11.09 -10.12
CA VAL A 97 7.58 9.80 -10.32
C VAL A 97 8.09 9.60 -11.75
N THR A 98 7.56 10.34 -12.71
CA THR A 98 7.99 10.27 -14.13
C THR A 98 9.05 11.31 -14.49
N GLY A 99 9.37 12.23 -13.58
CA GLY A 99 10.41 13.25 -13.78
C GLY A 99 9.98 14.46 -14.61
N HIS A 100 8.66 14.68 -14.76
CA HIS A 100 8.12 15.81 -15.55
C HIS A 100 7.81 17.05 -14.70
N CYS A 101 8.15 17.04 -13.41
CA CYS A 101 8.00 18.21 -12.55
C CYS A 101 9.25 19.10 -12.61
N TYR A 102 9.05 20.41 -12.73
CA TYR A 102 10.14 21.38 -12.72
C TYR A 102 10.64 21.76 -11.32
N ALA A 103 9.86 21.48 -10.27
CA ALA A 103 10.27 21.79 -8.91
C ALA A 103 11.38 20.83 -8.44
N VAL A 104 12.43 21.38 -7.83
CA VAL A 104 13.61 20.62 -7.39
C VAL A 104 13.23 19.57 -6.34
N SER A 105 12.29 19.87 -5.45
CA SER A 105 11.79 18.92 -4.46
C SER A 105 10.63 18.03 -4.92
N ALA A 106 10.23 18.08 -6.19
CA ALA A 106 8.99 17.45 -6.65
C ALA A 106 8.95 15.94 -6.39
N VAL A 107 10.08 15.25 -6.53
CA VAL A 107 10.18 13.81 -6.27
C VAL A 107 9.91 13.49 -4.80
N TRP A 108 10.52 14.24 -3.88
CA TRP A 108 10.35 14.03 -2.43
C TRP A 108 8.93 14.29 -1.96
N GLN A 109 8.34 15.40 -2.41
CA GLN A 109 6.94 15.71 -2.10
C GLN A 109 6.00 14.70 -2.77
N GLY A 110 6.31 14.26 -3.99
CA GLY A 110 5.57 13.23 -4.72
C GLY A 110 5.50 11.91 -3.97
N ILE A 111 6.65 11.38 -3.52
CA ILE A 111 6.71 10.18 -2.67
C ILE A 111 5.85 10.36 -1.42
N GLY A 112 5.95 11.53 -0.77
CA GLY A 112 5.16 11.85 0.40
C GLY A 112 3.64 11.82 0.13
N PHE A 113 3.18 12.42 -0.96
CA PHE A 113 1.78 12.40 -1.34
C PHE A 113 1.30 11.02 -1.78
N TRP A 114 2.12 10.21 -2.46
CA TRP A 114 1.78 8.81 -2.76
C TRP A 114 1.54 8.01 -1.49
N LEU A 115 2.38 8.20 -0.47
CA LEU A 115 2.22 7.52 0.81
C LEU A 115 0.92 7.92 1.54
N VAL A 116 0.61 9.22 1.56
CA VAL A 116 -0.57 9.75 2.25
C VAL A 116 -1.88 9.43 1.51
N PHE A 117 -1.94 9.67 0.20
CA PHE A 117 -3.20 9.63 -0.55
C PHE A 117 -3.46 8.31 -1.27
N VAL A 118 -2.44 7.47 -1.46
CA VAL A 118 -2.60 6.19 -2.17
C VAL A 118 -2.30 5.02 -1.27
N VAL A 119 -1.09 4.98 -0.68
CA VAL A 119 -0.66 3.82 0.12
C VAL A 119 -1.46 3.69 1.41
N ALA A 120 -1.62 4.76 2.20
CA ALA A 120 -2.34 4.69 3.46
C ALA A 120 -3.83 4.25 3.30
N PRO A 121 -4.60 4.78 2.33
CA PRO A 121 -5.94 4.29 2.04
C PRO A 121 -5.96 2.85 1.53
N LEU A 122 -5.03 2.45 0.65
CA LEU A 122 -4.93 1.07 0.18
C LEU A 122 -4.68 0.10 1.33
N CYS A 123 -3.75 0.41 2.22
CA CYS A 123 -3.48 -0.40 3.41
C CYS A 123 -4.74 -0.55 4.28
N MET A 124 -5.49 0.54 4.48
CA MET A 124 -6.77 0.48 5.20
C MET A 124 -7.77 -0.45 4.53
N VAL A 125 -7.96 -0.31 3.22
CA VAL A 125 -8.90 -1.14 2.44
C VAL A 125 -8.52 -2.61 2.54
N PHE A 126 -7.25 -2.96 2.35
CA PHE A 126 -6.78 -4.34 2.45
C PHE A 126 -6.97 -4.93 3.86
N THR A 127 -6.70 -4.15 4.91
CA THR A 127 -6.95 -4.60 6.29
C THR A 127 -8.45 -4.80 6.57
N VAL A 128 -9.31 -3.90 6.08
CA VAL A 128 -10.77 -4.06 6.22
C VAL A 128 -11.27 -5.29 5.47
N LEU A 129 -10.83 -5.51 4.23
CA LEU A 129 -11.18 -6.69 3.44
C LEU A 129 -10.70 -7.97 4.14
N ALA A 130 -9.47 -8.00 4.66
CA ALA A 130 -8.97 -9.14 5.42
C ALA A 130 -9.84 -9.46 6.64
N ARG A 131 -10.25 -8.45 7.40
CA ARG A 131 -11.16 -8.63 8.55
C ARG A 131 -12.53 -9.17 8.14
N ILE A 132 -13.04 -8.74 6.98
CA ILE A 132 -14.31 -9.21 6.43
C ILE A 132 -14.20 -10.70 6.06
N GLU A 133 -13.14 -11.09 5.35
CA GLU A 133 -12.90 -12.47 4.94
C GLU A 133 -12.74 -13.42 6.14
N VAL A 134 -11.93 -13.05 7.14
CA VAL A 134 -11.77 -13.85 8.38
C VAL A 134 -13.12 -14.05 9.10
N ARG A 135 -13.97 -13.01 9.15
CA ARG A 135 -15.33 -13.12 9.72
C ARG A 135 -16.25 -14.03 8.92
N PHE A 136 -16.11 -14.09 7.60
CA PHE A 136 -16.89 -15.00 6.76
C PHE A 136 -16.40 -16.45 6.87
N ALA A 137 -15.08 -16.66 6.91
CA ALA A 137 -14.48 -17.97 7.14
C ALA A 137 -14.91 -18.57 8.48
N GLY A 138 -14.87 -17.77 9.56
CA GLY A 138 -15.36 -18.20 10.88
C GLY A 138 -16.85 -18.57 10.88
N ARG A 139 -17.70 -17.81 10.19
CA ARG A 139 -19.14 -18.13 10.06
C ARG A 139 -19.41 -19.42 9.29
N ARG A 140 -18.62 -19.70 8.24
CA ARG A 140 -18.71 -20.96 7.49
C ARG A 140 -18.31 -22.16 8.36
N ALA A 141 -17.29 -22.02 9.19
CA ALA A 141 -16.87 -23.08 10.12
C ALA A 141 -17.98 -23.41 11.14
N VAL A 142 -18.62 -22.40 11.73
CA VAL A 142 -19.72 -22.60 12.70
C VAL A 142 -20.95 -23.26 12.05
N ALA A 143 -21.32 -22.86 10.83
CA ALA A 143 -22.44 -23.46 10.10
C ALA A 143 -22.22 -24.95 9.76
N VAL A 144 -20.97 -25.39 9.59
CA VAL A 144 -20.63 -26.81 9.40
C VAL A 144 -20.77 -27.61 10.69
N VAL A 145 -20.49 -27.00 11.84
CA VAL A 145 -20.59 -27.65 13.17
C VAL A 145 -22.04 -27.89 13.58
N ASP A 146 -22.96 -26.97 13.26
CA ASP A 146 -24.41 -27.11 13.57
C ASP A 146 -25.16 -28.06 12.60
N GLY A 147 -24.55 -28.46 11.48
CA GLY A 147 -25.20 -29.12 10.34
C GLY A 147 -25.28 -30.67 10.35
N ARG A 148 -24.84 -31.35 11.42
CA ARG A 148 -24.64 -32.81 11.54
C ARG A 148 -23.33 -33.32 10.92
N ARG A 149 -22.58 -34.04 11.77
CA ARG A 149 -21.26 -34.70 11.57
C ARG A 149 -20.07 -33.74 11.66
N ALA A 150 -19.60 -33.60 12.90
CA ALA A 150 -18.23 -33.20 13.19
C ALA A 150 -17.25 -34.18 12.54
N GLU A 151 -16.45 -33.68 11.59
CA GLU A 151 -15.13 -34.14 11.15
C GLU A 151 -14.78 -33.23 9.94
N VAL A 152 -13.71 -32.43 9.90
CA VAL A 152 -12.44 -32.48 10.60
C VAL A 152 -12.05 -31.05 10.98
N VAL A 153 -11.78 -30.83 12.27
CA VAL A 153 -10.97 -29.69 12.72
C VAL A 153 -9.55 -30.00 12.25
N PHE A 154 -9.06 -29.25 11.27
CA PHE A 154 -7.62 -29.17 11.05
C PHE A 154 -7.10 -27.87 11.69
N PRO A 155 -5.97 -27.97 12.42
CA PRO A 155 -5.40 -26.92 13.24
C PRO A 155 -4.88 -25.74 12.43
#